data_AF-A0A0N4WEQ8-F1
#
_entry.id   AF-A0A0N4WEQ8-F1
#
_cell.length_a   1.000
_cell.length_b   1.000
_cell.length_c   1.000
_cell.angle_alpha   90.00
_cell.angle_beta   90.00
_cell.angle_gamma   90.00
#
_symmetry.space_group_name_H-M   'P 1'
#
loop_
_entity.id
_entity.type
_entity.pdbx_description
1 polymer ?
#
loop_
_entity_poly.entity_id
_entity_poly.type
_entity_poly.pdbx_seq_one_letter_code
_entity_poly.pdbx_strand_id
1 'polypeptide(L)'
;MAIVGDAERNEKEQRAAKERGEDTSHWIHLDDDEYVLADKKTYIDFVKRTFAAPDEEARTKLRRESARRLYGSKAEQILAMETLMDMRFEQEYARKRPPLWPNIPLKL
;
A
#
# COMPACT_ATOMS: atom_id res chain seq x y z
N MET A 1 14.70 -21.36 22.40
CA MET A 1 13.84 -22.56 22.35
C MET A 1 12.38 -22.12 22.43
N ALA A 2 11.87 -21.46 21.38
CA ALA A 2 10.56 -20.80 21.40
C ALA A 2 9.80 -20.89 20.05
N ILE A 3 10.18 -21.85 19.19
CA ILE A 3 9.62 -21.99 17.83
C ILE A 3 8.64 -23.18 17.76
N VAL A 4 8.77 -24.17 18.66
CA VAL A 4 7.97 -25.41 18.63
C VAL A 4 6.54 -25.17 19.15
N GLY A 5 6.36 -24.24 20.09
CA GLY A 5 5.05 -24.01 20.73
C GLY A 5 4.01 -23.31 19.85
N ASP A 6 4.42 -22.57 18.81
CA ASP A 6 3.50 -21.87 17.91
C ASP A 6 2.90 -22.80 16.86
N ALA A 7 3.69 -23.74 16.35
CA ALA A 7 3.22 -24.73 15.37
C ALA A 7 2.16 -25.66 15.97
N GLU A 8 2.37 -26.14 17.19
CA GLU A 8 1.43 -27.03 17.88
C GLU A 8 0.10 -26.35 18.25
N ARG A 9 0.14 -25.04 18.53
CA ARG A 9 -1.06 -24.22 18.76
C ARG A 9 -1.89 -24.10 17.48
N ASN A 10 -1.22 -23.83 16.37
CA ASN A 10 -1.86 -23.65 15.06
C ASN A 10 -2.50 -24.96 14.57
N GLU A 11 -1.84 -26.11 14.78
CA GLU A 11 -2.41 -27.42 14.46
C GLU A 11 -3.65 -27.77 15.32
N LYS A 12 -3.64 -27.40 16.61
CA LYS A 12 -4.80 -27.58 17.50
C LYS A 12 -5.98 -26.71 17.08
N GLU A 13 -5.74 -25.45 16.71
CA GLU A 13 -6.78 -24.54 16.19
C GLU A 13 -7.38 -25.05 14.88
N GLN A 14 -6.56 -25.56 13.96
CA GLN A 14 -7.02 -26.14 12.70
C GLN A 14 -7.87 -27.40 12.89
N ARG A 15 -7.54 -28.25 13.87
CA ARG A 15 -8.37 -29.42 14.23
C ARG A 15 -9.69 -28.99 14.87
N ALA A 16 -9.67 -28.02 15.78
CA ALA A 16 -10.87 -27.48 16.42
C ALA A 16 -11.80 -26.73 15.45
N ALA A 17 -11.25 -26.13 14.38
CA ALA A 17 -12.04 -25.52 13.31
C ALA A 17 -12.73 -26.59 12.43
N LYS A 18 -12.04 -27.69 12.12
CA LYS A 18 -12.61 -28.83 11.36
C LYS A 18 -13.73 -29.55 12.13
N GLU A 19 -13.59 -29.71 13.44
CA GLU A 19 -14.60 -30.35 14.29
C GLU A 19 -15.88 -29.52 14.46
N ARG A 20 -15.80 -28.19 14.32
CA ARG A 20 -16.95 -27.29 14.46
C ARG A 20 -17.90 -27.27 13.26
N GLY A 21 -17.54 -27.92 12.14
CA GLY A 21 -18.38 -27.91 10.93
C GLY A 21 -18.71 -26.49 10.46
N GLU A 22 -17.87 -25.51 10.82
CA GLU A 22 -17.93 -24.19 10.24
C GLU A 22 -17.38 -24.34 8.84
N ASP A 23 -18.29 -24.46 7.87
CA ASP A 23 -17.97 -24.24 6.47
C ASP A 23 -17.57 -22.76 6.36
N THR A 24 -16.34 -22.46 6.77
CA THR A 24 -15.67 -21.17 6.55
C THR A 24 -15.32 -21.07 5.07
N SER A 25 -16.31 -21.29 4.22
CA SER A 25 -16.27 -20.96 2.81
C SER A 25 -16.28 -19.44 2.78
N HIS A 26 -15.08 -18.88 2.91
CA HIS A 26 -14.85 -17.50 2.53
C HIS A 26 -15.30 -17.43 1.07
N TRP A 27 -16.29 -16.58 0.80
CA TRP A 27 -16.92 -16.31 -0.50
C TRP A 27 -15.94 -16.04 -1.67
N ILE A 28 -14.64 -15.94 -1.37
CA ILE A 28 -13.55 -15.85 -2.33
C ILE A 28 -12.74 -17.15 -2.25
N HIS A 29 -12.90 -18.00 -3.26
CA HIS A 29 -12.04 -19.17 -3.48
C HIS A 29 -10.79 -18.72 -4.23
N LEU A 30 -9.69 -18.51 -3.50
CA LEU A 30 -8.38 -18.20 -4.08
C LEU A 30 -7.52 -19.45 -3.95
N ASP A 31 -6.95 -19.92 -5.06
CA ASP A 31 -6.02 -21.04 -5.05
C ASP A 31 -4.73 -20.64 -4.32
N ASP A 32 -4.04 -21.62 -3.74
CA ASP A 32 -2.81 -21.39 -2.95
C ASP A 32 -1.69 -20.69 -3.75
N ASP A 33 -1.75 -20.79 -5.08
CA ASP A 33 -0.84 -20.16 -6.04
C ASP A 33 -1.13 -18.66 -6.28
N GLU A 34 -2.27 -18.15 -5.81
CA GLU A 34 -2.69 -16.74 -5.95
C GLU A 34 -2.24 -15.87 -4.76
N TYR A 35 -1.72 -16.50 -3.69
CA TYR A 35 -1.22 -15.80 -2.51
C TYR A 35 0.24 -15.35 -2.66
N VAL A 36 0.52 -14.11 -2.27
CA VAL A 36 1.89 -13.60 -2.16
C VAL A 36 2.39 -13.78 -0.73
N LEU A 37 3.54 -14.43 -0.56
CA LEU A 37 4.21 -14.54 0.74
C LEU A 37 4.56 -13.14 1.27
N ALA A 38 4.12 -12.81 2.49
CA ALA A 38 4.40 -11.53 3.13
C ALA A 38 5.90 -11.23 3.25
N ASP A 39 6.72 -12.27 3.35
CA ASP A 39 8.18 -12.19 3.51
C ASP A 39 8.95 -12.17 2.17
N LYS A 40 8.23 -12.21 1.03
CA LYS A 40 8.85 -12.04 -0.28
C LYS A 40 9.15 -10.56 -0.49
N LYS A 41 10.31 -10.17 0.04
CA LYS A 41 11.00 -8.90 -0.12
C LYS A 41 10.63 -8.20 -1.44
N THR A 42 9.70 -7.26 -1.38
CA THR A 42 9.37 -6.41 -2.54
C THR A 42 10.57 -5.50 -2.81
N TYR A 43 10.73 -5.05 -4.06
CA TYR A 43 11.85 -4.21 -4.52
C TYR A 43 11.97 -2.84 -3.78
N ILE A 44 11.06 -2.55 -2.84
CA ILE A 44 10.99 -1.32 -2.03
C ILE A 44 12.07 -1.29 -0.91
N ASP A 45 12.83 -2.36 -0.71
CA ASP A 45 13.81 -2.45 0.38
C ASP A 45 15.10 -1.64 0.19
N PHE A 46 15.29 -0.97 -0.95
CA PHE A 46 16.47 -0.12 -1.18
C PHE A 46 16.25 1.37 -0.89
N VAL A 47 15.04 1.78 -0.52
CA VAL A 47 14.80 3.18 -0.13
C VAL A 47 15.22 3.34 1.33
N LYS A 48 16.40 3.92 1.56
CA LYS A 48 16.86 4.32 2.89
C LYS A 48 15.81 5.24 3.52
N ARG A 49 15.03 4.73 4.46
CA ARG A 49 14.08 5.52 5.24
C ARG A 49 14.87 6.37 6.23
N THR A 50 14.78 7.68 6.09
CA THR A 50 15.34 8.64 7.04
C THR A 50 14.23 9.08 7.99
N PHE A 51 14.52 9.14 9.30
CA PHE A 51 13.61 9.70 10.31
C PHE A 51 13.63 11.23 10.37
N ALA A 52 14.53 11.88 9.61
CA ALA A 52 14.54 13.33 9.47
C ALA A 52 13.29 13.80 8.72
N ALA A 53 12.69 14.89 9.20
CA ALA A 53 11.60 15.55 8.47
C ALA A 53 12.13 16.00 7.10
N PRO A 54 11.39 15.73 6.01
CA PRO A 54 11.79 16.18 4.69
C PRO A 54 11.77 17.72 4.62
N ASP A 55 12.74 18.30 3.92
CA ASP A 55 12.77 19.73 3.64
C ASP A 55 11.78 20.06 2.51
N GLU A 56 10.56 20.42 2.91
CA GLU A 56 9.48 20.75 1.97
C GLU A 56 9.74 22.04 1.19
N GLU A 57 10.49 23.01 1.75
CA GLU A 57 10.83 24.24 1.05
C GLU A 57 11.80 23.98 -0.09
N ALA A 58 12.87 23.22 0.18
CA ALA A 58 13.84 22.82 -0.84
C ALA A 58 13.16 22.00 -1.94
N ARG A 59 12.29 21.05 -1.57
CA ARG A 59 11.53 20.23 -2.52
C ARG A 59 10.62 21.08 -3.41
N THR A 60 9.92 22.05 -2.82
CA THR A 60 9.03 22.95 -3.57
C THR A 60 9.81 23.85 -4.53
N LYS A 61 10.97 24.37 -4.11
CA LYS A 61 11.88 25.13 -4.98
C LYS A 61 12.34 24.30 -6.17
N LEU A 62 12.86 23.10 -5.93
CA LEU A 62 13.31 22.18 -6.97
C LEU A 62 12.18 21.86 -7.96
N ARG A 63 10.95 21.65 -7.48
CA ARG A 63 9.79 21.44 -8.35
C ARG A 63 9.49 22.66 -9.23
N ARG A 64 9.54 23.88 -8.69
CA ARG A 64 9.32 25.10 -9.48
C ARG A 64 10.43 25.34 -10.51
N GLU A 65 11.68 25.10 -10.15
CA GLU A 65 12.83 25.25 -11.06
C GLU A 65 12.77 24.25 -12.21
N SER A 66 12.47 22.99 -11.89
CA SER A 66 12.27 21.95 -12.91
C SER A 66 11.09 22.25 -13.83
N ALA A 67 9.95 22.72 -13.28
CA ALA A 67 8.81 23.16 -14.07
C ALA A 67 9.17 24.34 -15.00
N ARG A 68 9.92 25.34 -14.51
CA ARG A 68 10.41 26.46 -15.35
C ARG A 68 11.32 25.97 -16.47
N ARG A 69 12.18 24.98 -16.20
CA ARG A 69 13.07 24.37 -17.20
C ARG A 69 12.30 23.60 -18.28
N LEU A 70 11.23 22.89 -17.91
CA LEU A 70 10.45 22.05 -18.82
C LEU A 70 9.40 22.84 -19.63
N TYR A 71 8.74 23.78 -18.98
CA TYR A 71 7.53 24.44 -19.50
C TYR A 71 7.70 25.94 -19.78
N GLY A 72 8.85 26.52 -19.43
CA GLY A 72 9.17 27.92 -19.71
C GLY A 72 8.15 28.89 -19.09
N SER A 73 7.60 29.78 -19.92
CA SER A 73 6.62 30.80 -19.50
C SER A 73 5.29 30.21 -19.02
N LYS A 74 4.96 28.97 -19.40
CA LYS A 74 3.72 28.29 -19.00
C LYS A 74 3.86 27.47 -17.71
N ALA A 75 5.02 27.48 -17.06
CA ALA A 75 5.29 26.66 -15.89
C ALA A 75 4.30 26.89 -14.74
N GLU A 76 3.96 28.14 -14.44
CA GLU A 76 3.02 28.47 -13.36
C GLU A 76 1.60 28.02 -13.69
N GLN A 77 1.18 28.18 -14.95
CA GLN A 77 -0.13 27.73 -15.41
C GLN A 77 -0.27 26.21 -15.30
N ILE A 78 0.73 25.45 -15.76
CA ILE A 78 0.70 23.99 -15.70
C ILE A 78 0.73 23.51 -14.25
N LEU A 79 1.59 24.08 -13.40
CA LEU A 79 1.63 23.73 -11.99
C LEU A 79 0.29 24.01 -11.29
N ALA A 80 -0.36 25.13 -11.61
CA ALA A 80 -1.69 25.44 -11.09
C ALA A 80 -2.73 24.40 -11.54
N MET A 81 -2.71 23.99 -12.81
CA MET A 81 -3.60 22.96 -13.33
C MET A 81 -3.37 21.59 -12.67
N GLU A 82 -2.13 21.19 -12.47
CA GLU A 82 -1.78 19.97 -11.73
C GLU A 82 -2.35 20.01 -10.31
N THR A 83 -2.09 21.09 -9.57
CA THR A 83 -2.61 21.22 -8.20
C THR A 83 -4.13 21.19 -8.13
N LEU A 84 -4.81 21.79 -9.11
CA LEU A 84 -6.27 21.75 -9.19
C LEU A 84 -6.79 20.33 -9.48
N MET A 85 -6.09 19.58 -10.34
CA MET A 85 -6.42 18.18 -10.62
C MET A 85 -6.26 17.31 -9.38
N ASP A 86 -5.14 17.47 -8.66
CA ASP A 86 -4.87 16.75 -7.39
C ASP A 86 -5.94 17.08 -6.34
N MET A 87 -6.26 18.36 -6.14
CA MET A 87 -7.30 18.79 -5.20
C MET A 87 -8.66 18.16 -5.52
N ARG A 88 -9.04 18.13 -6.80
CA ARG A 88 -10.31 17.54 -7.23
C ARG A 88 -10.33 16.03 -7.01
N PHE A 89 -9.21 15.37 -7.30
CA PHE A 89 -9.06 13.94 -7.05
C PHE A 89 -9.21 13.63 -5.56
N GLU A 90 -8.50 14.34 -4.69
CA GLU A 90 -8.56 14.15 -3.24
C GLU A 90 -9.96 14.38 -2.68
N GLN A 91 -10.68 15.41 -3.16
CA GLN A 91 -12.08 15.64 -2.76
C GLN A 91 -12.98 14.45 -3.12
N GLU A 92 -12.85 13.93 -4.35
CA GLU A 92 -13.64 12.79 -4.81
C GLU A 92 -13.27 11.49 -4.10
N TYR A 93 -11.98 11.27 -3.88
CA TYR A 93 -11.46 10.13 -3.14
C TYR A 93 -11.93 10.16 -1.68
N ALA A 94 -11.84 11.31 -1.01
CA ALA A 94 -12.32 11.49 0.36
C ALA A 94 -13.85 11.29 0.48
N ARG A 95 -14.60 11.70 -0.55
CA ARG A 95 -16.07 11.54 -0.61
C ARG A 95 -16.49 10.08 -0.81
N LYS A 96 -15.87 9.39 -1.77
CA LYS A 96 -16.27 8.03 -2.16
C LYS A 96 -15.58 6.94 -1.34
N ARG A 97 -14.42 7.24 -0.76
CA ARG A 97 -13.51 6.30 -0.08
C ARG A 97 -13.50 4.93 -0.75
N PRO A 98 -13.18 4.87 -2.06
CA PRO A 98 -13.23 3.62 -2.77
C PRO A 98 -12.27 2.63 -2.09
N PRO A 99 -12.65 1.35 -1.95
CA PRO A 99 -11.74 0.35 -1.43
C PRO A 99 -10.50 0.32 -2.34
N LEU A 100 -9.33 0.67 -1.79
CA LEU A 100 -8.07 0.56 -2.50
C LEU A 100 -7.78 -0.92 -2.74
N TRP A 101 -7.82 -1.35 -4.00
CA TRP A 101 -7.42 -2.70 -4.39
C TRP A 101 -5.91 -2.77 -4.69
N PRO A 102 -5.28 -3.95 -4.51
CA PRO A 102 -5.92 -5.19 -4.10
C PRO A 102 -5.84 -5.35 -2.58
N ASN A 103 -6.94 -5.84 -2.01
CA ASN A 103 -6.87 -6.63 -0.78
C ASN A 103 -6.10 -7.91 -1.13
N ILE A 104 -4.77 -7.81 -1.33
CA ILE A 104 -3.94 -8.97 -1.66
C ILE A 104 -4.03 -9.86 -0.44
N PRO A 105 -4.63 -11.05 -0.58
CA PRO A 105 -4.69 -11.98 0.53
C PRO A 105 -3.25 -12.38 0.86
N LEU A 106 -2.77 -11.95 2.02
CA LEU A 106 -1.45 -12.31 2.52
C LEU A 106 -1.56 -13.68 3.20
N LYS A 107 -0.66 -14.59 2.87
CA LYS A 107 -0.38 -15.75 3.72
C LYS A 107 0.41 -15.26 4.92
N LEU A 108 -0.21 -15.31 6.11
CA LEU A 108 0.43 -15.07 7.42
C LEU A 108 1.15 -16.32 7.91
#